data_AF-A0A1W6ZX21-F1
#
_entry.id   AF-A0A1W6ZX21-F1
#
_cell.length_a   1.000
_cell.length_b   1.000
_cell.length_c   1.000
_cell.angle_alpha   90.00
_cell.angle_beta   90.00
_cell.angle_gamma   90.00
#
_symmetry.space_group_name_H-M   'P 1'
#
loop_
_entity.id
_entity.type
_entity.pdbx_description
1 polymer ?
#
loop_
_entity_poly.entity_id
_entity_poly.type
_entity_poly.pdbx_seq_one_letter_code
_entity_poly.pdbx_strand_id
1 'polypeptide(L)'
;MQKAVRADNRTWLADHIQYPLRHHGRIATIIRNRSDFVRNYATIVSDKLRAAILAQEPDKVFENWQGVMVGDGSHNMWLRQSGEGDNLRYEIVTINDMNDTP
;
A
#
# COMPACT_ATOMS: atom_id res chain seq x y z
N MET A 1 -2.17 4.50 -8.68
CA MET A 1 -2.30 3.36 -7.74
C MET A 1 -3.62 2.60 -7.87
N GLN A 2 -4.80 3.20 -7.65
CA GLN A 2 -6.09 2.47 -7.66
C GLN A 2 -6.34 1.62 -8.92
N LYS A 3 -5.92 2.09 -10.12
CA LYS A 3 -5.98 1.29 -11.36
C LYS A 3 -5.18 -0.03 -11.25
N ALA A 4 -3.98 0.02 -10.66
CA ALA A 4 -3.15 -1.15 -10.44
C ALA A 4 -3.76 -2.11 -9.40
N VAL A 5 -4.34 -1.56 -8.33
CA VAL A 5 -5.09 -2.36 -7.35
C VAL A 5 -6.32 -3.00 -7.99
N ARG A 6 -7.09 -2.29 -8.81
CA ARG A 6 -8.24 -2.85 -9.52
C ARG A 6 -7.86 -4.01 -10.44
N ALA A 7 -6.71 -3.90 -11.11
CA ALA A 7 -6.21 -4.88 -12.07
C ALA A 7 -5.42 -6.05 -11.43
N ASP A 8 -5.30 -6.12 -10.10
CA ASP A 8 -4.40 -7.07 -9.41
C ASP A 8 -2.95 -7.00 -9.91
N ASN A 9 -2.49 -5.81 -10.29
CA ASN A 9 -1.16 -5.65 -10.87
C ASN A 9 -0.08 -5.64 -9.79
N ARG A 10 0.27 -6.84 -9.33
CA ARG A 10 1.26 -7.12 -8.28
C ARG A 10 2.63 -6.58 -8.65
N THR A 11 3.03 -6.72 -9.91
CA THR A 11 4.29 -6.23 -10.44
C THR A 11 4.38 -4.71 -10.31
N TRP A 12 3.36 -3.98 -10.76
CA TRP A 12 3.34 -2.53 -10.65
C TRP A 12 3.43 -2.08 -9.19
N LEU A 13 2.65 -2.71 -8.29
CA LEU A 13 2.71 -2.38 -6.85
C LEU A 13 4.10 -2.69 -6.28
N ALA A 14 4.70 -3.81 -6.65
CA ALA A 14 6.03 -4.21 -6.22
C ALA A 14 7.11 -3.20 -6.65
N ASP A 15 6.95 -2.58 -7.82
CA ASP A 15 7.87 -1.59 -8.38
C ASP A 15 7.64 -0.18 -7.81
N HIS A 16 6.53 0.06 -7.13
CA HIS A 16 6.17 1.34 -6.50
C HIS A 16 6.24 1.26 -4.96
N ILE A 17 6.99 0.32 -4.42
CA ILE A 17 7.23 0.19 -2.98
C ILE A 17 8.62 0.71 -2.63
N GLN A 18 8.69 1.52 -1.57
CA GLN A 18 9.94 1.83 -0.92
C GLN A 18 10.31 0.67 0.01
N TYR A 19 11.26 -0.17 -0.40
CA TYR A 19 11.76 -1.25 0.44
C TYR A 19 12.79 -0.76 1.47
N PRO A 20 12.83 -1.34 2.68
CA PRO A 20 11.93 -2.39 3.16
C PRO A 20 10.54 -1.84 3.53
N LEU A 21 9.49 -2.58 3.14
CA LEU A 21 8.10 -2.21 3.41
C LEU A 21 7.67 -2.72 4.78
N ARG A 22 6.99 -1.86 5.54
CA ARG A 22 6.32 -2.25 6.79
C ARG A 22 4.92 -2.75 6.49
N HIS A 23 4.62 -3.98 6.88
CA HIS A 23 3.30 -4.57 6.75
C HIS A 23 2.73 -4.89 8.14
N HIS A 24 1.63 -4.24 8.50
CA HIS A 24 0.90 -4.47 9.73
C HIS A 24 -0.40 -5.24 9.44
N GLY A 25 -0.25 -6.56 9.34
CA GLY A 25 -1.37 -7.50 9.34
C GLY A 25 -1.59 -8.10 10.74
N ARG A 26 -2.00 -9.38 10.82
CA ARG A 26 -2.10 -10.10 12.11
C ARG A 26 -0.79 -10.09 12.90
N ILE A 27 0.34 -10.17 12.19
CA ILE A 27 1.68 -10.02 12.76
C ILE A 27 2.38 -8.93 11.96
N ALA A 28 3.00 -7.98 12.66
CA ALA A 28 3.84 -6.98 12.02
C ALA A 28 5.04 -7.65 11.34
N THR A 29 5.21 -7.41 10.05
CA THR A 29 6.23 -8.04 9.21
C THR A 29 6.95 -7.00 8.37
N ILE A 30 8.22 -7.26 8.09
CA ILE A 30 9.04 -6.43 7.20
C ILE A 30 9.25 -7.19 5.89
N ILE A 31 8.77 -6.62 4.79
CA ILE A 31 8.95 -7.16 3.45
C ILE A 31 10.20 -6.52 2.86
N ARG A 32 11.26 -7.31 2.67
CA ARG A 32 12.60 -6.76 2.43
C ARG A 32 12.84 -6.31 1.00
N ASN A 33 12.16 -6.92 0.05
CA ASN A 33 12.40 -6.68 -1.37
C ASN A 33 11.18 -7.05 -2.23
N ARG A 34 11.29 -6.73 -3.50
CA ARG A 34 10.30 -7.01 -4.55
C ARG A 34 9.85 -8.46 -4.63
N SER A 35 10.80 -9.40 -4.57
CA SER A 35 10.49 -10.84 -4.66
C SER A 35 9.70 -11.30 -3.43
N ASP A 36 10.08 -10.83 -2.25
CA ASP A 36 9.36 -11.11 -1.00
C ASP A 36 7.92 -10.58 -1.05
N PHE A 37 7.71 -9.39 -1.61
CA PHE A 37 6.37 -8.81 -1.77
C PHE A 37 5.52 -9.63 -2.72
N VAL A 38 6.02 -9.93 -3.93
CA VAL A 38 5.26 -10.69 -4.93
C VAL A 38 4.91 -12.09 -4.42
N ARG A 39 5.84 -12.76 -3.72
CA ARG A 39 5.61 -14.09 -3.14
C ARG A 39 4.52 -14.08 -2.06
N ASN A 40 4.44 -13.02 -1.26
CA ASN A 40 3.48 -12.90 -0.16
C ASN A 40 2.29 -12.00 -0.49
N TYR A 41 2.08 -11.64 -1.75
CA TYR A 41 1.14 -10.60 -2.16
C TYR A 41 -0.27 -10.81 -1.61
N ALA A 42 -0.82 -12.02 -1.72
CA ALA A 42 -2.18 -12.32 -1.25
C ALA A 42 -2.35 -12.17 0.28
N THR A 43 -1.26 -12.23 1.04
CA THR A 43 -1.27 -12.01 2.50
C THR A 43 -1.07 -10.55 2.87
N ILE A 44 -0.40 -9.78 2.01
CA ILE A 44 -0.09 -8.35 2.23
C ILE A 44 -1.20 -7.45 1.68
N VAL A 45 -1.88 -7.90 0.61
CA VAL A 45 -2.92 -7.17 -0.09
C VAL A 45 -4.16 -8.05 -0.16
N SER A 46 -4.87 -8.13 0.95
CA SER A 46 -6.12 -8.89 1.04
C SER A 46 -7.24 -8.25 0.22
N ASP A 47 -8.32 -9.01 0.01
CA ASP A 47 -9.53 -8.48 -0.62
C ASP A 47 -10.15 -7.31 0.17
N LYS A 48 -10.00 -7.29 1.50
CA LYS A 48 -10.48 -6.17 2.34
C LYS A 48 -9.68 -4.90 2.08
N LEU A 49 -8.36 -5.00 2.06
CA LEU A 49 -7.49 -3.87 1.70
C LEU A 49 -7.79 -3.35 0.29
N ARG A 50 -7.97 -4.27 -0.67
CA ARG A 50 -8.32 -3.89 -2.05
C ARG A 50 -9.65 -3.16 -2.09
N ALA A 51 -10.67 -3.64 -1.39
CA ALA A 51 -11.97 -2.99 -1.32
C ALA A 51 -11.88 -1.59 -0.70
N ALA A 52 -11.18 -1.44 0.43
CA ALA A 52 -11.00 -0.15 1.10
C ALA A 52 -10.30 0.87 0.18
N ILE A 53 -9.22 0.47 -0.49
CA ILE A 53 -8.50 1.34 -1.43
C ILE A 53 -9.37 1.74 -2.63
N LEU A 54 -10.20 0.82 -3.14
CA LEU A 54 -11.05 1.08 -4.31
C LEU A 54 -12.31 1.88 -3.96
N ALA A 55 -12.76 1.84 -2.71
CA ALA A 55 -13.87 2.64 -2.19
C ALA A 55 -13.47 4.10 -1.90
N GLN A 56 -12.19 4.35 -1.62
CA GLN A 56 -11.65 5.68 -1.39
C GLN A 56 -11.85 6.59 -2.61
N GLU A 57 -12.49 7.75 -2.43
CA GLU A 57 -12.55 8.79 -3.46
C GLU A 57 -11.15 9.39 -3.67
N PRO A 58 -10.61 9.45 -4.91
CA PRO A 58 -9.27 9.95 -5.18
C PRO A 58 -9.01 11.37 -4.67
N ASP A 59 -10.04 12.21 -4.68
CA ASP A 59 -9.94 13.63 -4.31
C ASP A 59 -10.12 13.86 -2.80
N LYS A 60 -10.40 12.81 -2.02
CA LYS A 60 -10.64 12.87 -0.57
C LYS A 60 -9.67 11.99 0.23
N VAL A 61 -8.40 12.00 -0.14
CA VAL A 61 -7.36 11.27 0.59
C VAL A 61 -6.98 11.98 1.88
N PHE A 62 -6.58 11.22 2.90
CA PHE A 62 -6.01 11.80 4.10
C PHE A 62 -4.53 12.08 3.85
N GLU A 63 -4.12 13.34 3.92
CA GLU A 63 -2.73 13.77 3.70
C GLU A 63 -2.21 14.53 4.91
N ASN A 64 -1.00 14.21 5.33
CA ASN A 64 -0.28 14.94 6.36
C ASN A 64 1.24 14.93 6.07
N TRP A 65 2.04 15.44 7.01
CA TRP A 65 3.50 15.50 6.88
C TRP A 65 4.19 14.12 6.74
N GLN A 66 3.51 13.01 7.04
CA GLN A 66 4.01 11.64 6.87
C GLN A 66 3.72 11.08 5.47
N GLY A 67 2.85 11.73 4.71
CA GLY A 67 2.44 11.34 3.36
C GLY A 67 0.92 11.24 3.21
N VAL A 68 0.51 10.48 2.20
CA VAL A 68 -0.89 10.27 1.81
C VAL A 68 -1.33 8.88 2.24
N MET A 69 -2.43 8.79 2.98
CA MET A 69 -3.08 7.55 3.35
C MET A 69 -4.28 7.29 2.42
N VAL A 70 -4.33 6.07 1.86
CA VAL A 70 -5.38 5.63 0.94
C VAL A 70 -5.99 4.34 1.48
N GLY A 71 -7.32 4.31 1.60
CA GLY A 71 -8.08 3.22 2.21
C GLY A 71 -8.86 3.71 3.42
N ASP A 72 -9.23 2.81 4.32
CA ASP A 72 -9.96 3.13 5.54
C ASP A 72 -9.28 2.57 6.79
N GLY A 73 -9.60 3.12 7.95
CA GLY A 73 -9.27 2.61 9.29
C GLY A 73 -8.06 1.67 9.38
N SER A 74 -8.32 0.36 9.41
CA SER A 74 -7.33 -0.71 9.56
C SER A 74 -6.81 -1.32 8.25
N HIS A 75 -7.37 -0.90 7.12
CA HIS A 75 -7.11 -1.40 5.77
C HIS A 75 -6.68 -0.24 4.86
N ASN A 76 -5.41 0.14 4.95
CA ASN A 76 -4.88 1.29 4.22
C ASN A 76 -3.43 1.14 3.77
N MET A 77 -3.06 1.90 2.75
CA MET A 77 -1.69 2.08 2.28
C MET A 77 -1.24 3.51 2.56
N TRP A 78 -0.03 3.66 3.05
CA TRP A 78 0.64 4.95 3.14
C TRP A 78 1.59 5.12 1.96
N LEU A 79 1.46 6.25 1.29
CA LEU A 79 2.31 6.68 0.20
C LEU A 79 3.12 7.90 0.59
N ARG A 80 4.37 7.95 0.17
CA ARG A 80 5.22 9.12 0.32
C ARG A 80 5.67 9.60 -1.05
N GLN A 81 5.73 10.92 -1.21
CA GLN A 81 6.41 11.51 -2.36
C GLN A 81 7.91 11.33 -2.22
N SER A 82 8.56 10.89 -3.30
CA SER A 82 10.01 10.82 -3.42
C SER A 82 10.44 11.34 -4.79
N GLY A 83 11.72 11.72 -4.89
CA GLY A 83 12.24 12.44 -6.06
C GLY A 83 11.81 13.90 -6.10
N GLU A 84 12.28 14.62 -7.12
CA GLU A 84 12.05 16.06 -7.31
C GLU A 84 11.84 16.36 -8.81
N GLY A 85 11.12 17.44 -9.10
CA GLY A 85 10.81 17.86 -10.48
C GLY A 85 10.14 16.75 -11.29
N ASP A 86 10.66 16.47 -12.48
CA ASP A 86 10.14 15.44 -13.39
C ASP A 86 10.31 14.00 -12.84
N ASN A 87 11.11 13.82 -11.78
CA ASN A 87 11.31 12.52 -11.12
C ASN A 87 10.39 12.31 -9.92
N LEU A 88 9.43 13.20 -9.67
CA LEU A 88 8.45 13.03 -8.59
C LEU A 88 7.69 11.71 -8.75
N ARG A 89 7.73 10.88 -7.72
CA ARG A 89 7.04 9.59 -7.65
C ARG A 89 6.34 9.45 -6.30
N TYR A 90 5.30 8.62 -6.28
CA TYR A 90 4.68 8.16 -5.04
C TYR A 90 5.09 6.73 -4.79
N GLU A 91 5.64 6.47 -3.62
CA GLU A 91 6.08 5.15 -3.17
C GLU A 91 5.26 4.69 -1.98
N ILE A 92 4.87 3.41 -1.97
CA ILE A 92 4.19 2.76 -0.87
C ILE A 92 5.22 2.45 0.21
N VAL A 93 5.02 2.99 1.41
CA VAL A 93 5.97 2.89 2.53
C VAL A 93 5.47 2.01 3.67
N THR A 94 4.15 1.92 3.83
CA THR A 94 3.49 1.08 4.84
C THR A 94 2.18 0.52 4.28
N ILE A 95 1.89 -0.73 4.61
CA ILE A 95 0.58 -1.36 4.38
C ILE A 95 0.02 -1.80 5.73
N ASN A 96 -1.15 -1.30 6.08
CA ASN A 96 -1.95 -1.79 7.19
C ASN A 96 -3.08 -2.65 6.60
N ASP A 97 -3.13 -3.91 7.00
CA ASP A 97 -4.16 -4.85 6.57
C ASP A 97 -4.54 -5.75 7.74
N MET A 98 -5.01 -5.12 8.82
CA MET A 98 -5.36 -5.87 10.02
C MET A 98 -6.64 -6.67 9.75
N ASN A 99 -6.53 -7.98 9.76
CA ASN A 99 -7.71 -8.82 9.85
C ASN A 99 -8.32 -8.67 11.24
N ASP A 100 -9.44 -7.95 11.33
CA ASP A 100 -10.35 -8.05 12.47
C ASP A 100 -10.94 -9.48 12.47
N THR A 101 -10.28 -10.39 13.17
CA THR A 101 -10.94 -11.57 13.72
C THR A 101 -10.10 -12.12 14.88
N PRO A 102 -10.69 -12.28 16.08
CA PRO A 102 -10.03 -12.93 17.22
C PRO A 102 -9.65 -14.38 16.93
#